data_AF-A0A948MSS2-F1
#
_entry.id   AF-A0A948MSS2-F1
#
_cell.length_a   1.000
_cell.length_b   1.000
_cell.length_c   1.000
_cell.angle_alpha   90.00
_cell.angle_beta   90.00
_cell.angle_gamma   90.00
#
_symmetry.space_group_name_H-M   'P 1'
#
loop_
_entity.id
_entity.type
_entity.pdbx_description
1 polymer ?
#
loop_
_entity_poly.entity_id
_entity_poly.type
_entity_poly.pdbx_seq_one_letter_code
_entity_poly.pdbx_strand_id
1 'polypeptide(L)'
;LFEKTFSNMQEVMARGGKVIFMSDAKGCAHIGEEAFATIELPAVHPFVAPILYAIPVQLLAYHVAVLKGTDVDQPRNLAKSVTVE
;
A
#
# COMPACT_ATOMS: atom_id res chain seq x y z
N LEU A 1 -12.51 -10.56 -9.40
CA LEU A 1 -11.29 -9.71 -9.44
C LEU A 1 -10.32 -10.15 -8.36
N PHE A 2 -10.77 -10.23 -7.10
CA PHE A 2 -9.99 -10.71 -5.96
C PHE A 2 -9.22 -12.02 -6.22
N GLU A 3 -9.89 -13.09 -6.65
CA GLU A 3 -9.24 -14.38 -6.96
C GLU A 3 -8.10 -14.29 -7.98
N LYS A 4 -8.27 -13.48 -9.03
CA LYS A 4 -7.21 -13.27 -10.03
C LYS A 4 -6.03 -12.49 -9.45
N THR A 5 -6.32 -11.45 -8.67
CA THR A 5 -5.29 -10.69 -7.96
C THR A 5 -4.54 -11.57 -6.97
N PHE A 6 -5.24 -12.46 -6.27
CA PHE A 6 -4.67 -13.41 -5.33
C PHE A 6 -3.72 -14.40 -6.01
N SER A 7 -4.15 -15.02 -7.12
CA SER A 7 -3.28 -15.89 -7.92
C SER A 7 -2.01 -15.18 -8.38
N ASN A 8 -2.11 -13.93 -8.86
CA ASN A 8 -0.94 -13.14 -9.26
C ASN A 8 0.01 -12.87 -8.08
N MET A 9 -0.53 -12.60 -6.88
CA MET A 9 0.29 -12.40 -5.69
C MET A 9 1.01 -13.69 -5.28
N GLN A 10 0.35 -14.85 -5.35
CA GLN A 10 0.97 -16.14 -5.05
C GLN A 10 2.15 -16.44 -5.99
N GLU A 11 2.05 -16.10 -7.28
CA GLU A 11 3.18 -16.23 -8.21
C GLU A 11 4.38 -15.35 -7.81
N VAL A 12 4.13 -14.13 -7.31
CA VAL A 12 5.17 -13.24 -6.82
C VAL A 12 5.82 -13.81 -5.56
N MET A 13 5.02 -14.32 -4.62
CA MET A 13 5.51 -14.92 -3.37
C MET A 13 6.32 -16.20 -3.64
N ALA A 14 5.88 -17.05 -4.57
CA ALA A 14 6.59 -18.26 -4.97
C ALA A 14 7.99 -17.98 -5.56
N ARG A 15 8.22 -16.77 -6.08
CA ARG A 15 9.53 -16.31 -6.59
C ARG A 15 10.37 -15.58 -5.54
N GLY A 16 9.96 -15.62 -4.26
CA GLY A 16 10.63 -14.93 -3.16
C GLY A 16 10.32 -13.43 -3.09
N GLY A 17 9.31 -12.94 -3.81
CA GLY A 17 8.84 -11.57 -3.71
C GLY A 17 8.19 -11.30 -2.36
N LYS A 18 8.58 -10.21 -1.70
CA LYS A 18 7.97 -9.77 -0.43
C LYS A 18 6.70 -8.98 -0.70
N VAL A 19 5.56 -9.55 -0.35
CA VAL A 19 4.25 -8.92 -0.49
C VAL A 19 3.81 -8.32 0.84
N ILE A 20 3.58 -7.00 0.86
CA ILE A 20 2.86 -6.32 1.94
C ILE A 20 1.38 -6.29 1.53
N PHE A 21 0.54 -7.01 2.26
CA PHE A 21 -0.87 -7.16 1.93
C PHE A 21 -1.74 -6.22 2.79
N MET A 22 -2.52 -5.36 2.13
CA MET A 22 -3.38 -4.39 2.80
C MET A 22 -4.84 -4.73 2.48
N SER A 23 -5.61 -5.13 3.48
CA SER A 23 -7.01 -5.54 3.29
C SER A 23 -7.83 -5.47 4.57
N ASP A 24 -9.13 -5.73 4.48
CA ASP A 24 -9.96 -5.90 5.67
C ASP A 24 -9.62 -7.21 6.42
N ALA A 25 -10.23 -7.41 7.58
CA ALA A 25 -10.02 -8.61 8.39
C ALA A 25 -10.25 -9.92 7.61
N LYS A 26 -11.24 -9.94 6.69
CA LYS A 26 -11.55 -11.12 5.87
C LYS A 26 -10.46 -11.39 4.85
N GLY A 27 -9.99 -10.35 4.16
CA GLY A 27 -8.87 -10.45 3.23
C GLY A 27 -7.58 -10.89 3.94
N CYS A 28 -7.29 -10.31 5.11
CA CYS A 28 -6.11 -10.67 5.89
C CYS A 28 -6.16 -12.13 6.37
N ALA A 29 -7.33 -12.59 6.81
CA ALA A 29 -7.53 -14.00 7.16
C ALA A 29 -7.40 -14.94 5.95
N HIS A 30 -7.82 -14.50 4.76
CA HIS A 30 -7.70 -15.29 3.53
C HIS A 30 -6.26 -15.50 3.09
N ILE A 31 -5.39 -14.48 3.24
CA ILE A 31 -3.97 -14.64 2.90
C ILE A 31 -3.16 -15.33 3.99
N GLY A 32 -3.61 -15.24 5.25
CA GLY A 32 -2.96 -15.86 6.40
C GLY A 32 -1.49 -15.40 6.56
N GLU A 33 -0.60 -16.37 6.76
CA GLU A 33 0.84 -16.14 6.97
C GLU A 33 1.65 -16.15 5.66
N GLU A 34 1.00 -16.25 4.49
CA GLU A 34 1.71 -16.27 3.20
C GLU A 34 2.36 -14.93 2.86
N ALA A 35 1.76 -13.81 3.29
CA ALA A 35 2.28 -12.47 3.04
C ALA A 35 3.48 -12.15 3.94
N PHE A 36 4.42 -11.36 3.42
CA PHE A 36 5.58 -10.88 4.20
C PHE A 36 5.14 -9.99 5.37
N ALA A 37 4.10 -9.19 5.17
CA ALA A 37 3.44 -8.43 6.23
C ALA A 37 1.99 -8.16 5.84
N THR A 38 1.11 -8.06 6.83
CA THR A 38 -0.29 -7.65 6.65
C THR A 38 -0.55 -6.32 7.35
N ILE A 39 -1.39 -5.49 6.74
CA ILE A 39 -1.97 -4.29 7.37
C ILE A 39 -3.47 -4.44 7.28
N GLU A 40 -4.09 -4.73 8.43
CA GLU A 40 -5.55 -4.82 8.52
C GLU A 40 -6.17 -3.42 8.52
N LEU A 41 -7.12 -3.20 7.61
CA LEU A 41 -7.94 -2.02 7.51
C LEU A 41 -9.35 -2.30 8.04
N PRO A 42 -10.06 -1.26 8.54
CA PRO A 42 -11.47 -1.42 8.90
C PRO A 42 -12.30 -1.79 7.66
N ALA A 43 -13.27 -2.68 7.86
CA ALA A 43 -14.29 -2.95 6.86
C ALA A 43 -15.14 -1.69 6.65
N VAL A 44 -15.14 -1.15 5.43
CA VAL A 44 -15.87 0.05 5.06
C VAL A 44 -16.65 -0.13 3.77
N HIS A 45 -17.58 0.78 3.52
CA HIS A 45 -18.37 0.76 2.29
C HIS A 45 -17.44 0.88 1.06
N PRO A 46 -17.64 0.09 -0.02
CA PRO A 46 -16.75 0.10 -1.19
C PRO A 46 -16.55 1.48 -1.84
N PHE A 47 -17.55 2.35 -1.73
CA PHE A 47 -17.47 3.74 -2.20
C PHE A 47 -16.34 4.55 -1.53
N VAL A 48 -16.13 4.36 -0.22
CA VAL A 48 -15.11 5.11 0.54
C VAL A 48 -13.79 4.36 0.66
N ALA A 49 -13.78 3.06 0.35
CA ALA A 49 -12.58 2.23 0.46
C ALA A 49 -11.34 2.81 -0.25
N PRO A 50 -11.42 3.34 -1.49
CA PRO A 50 -10.24 3.92 -2.16
C PRO A 50 -9.60 5.08 -1.38
N ILE A 51 -10.40 5.89 -0.68
CA ILE A 51 -9.91 7.02 0.11
C ILE A 51 -9.15 6.50 1.34
N LEU A 52 -9.72 5.54 2.06
CA LEU A 52 -9.10 5.01 3.28
C LEU A 52 -7.85 4.17 2.97
N TYR A 53 -7.85 3.44 1.86
CA TYR A 53 -6.70 2.63 1.44
C TYR A 53 -5.51 3.49 0.99
N ALA A 54 -5.70 4.78 0.68
CA ALA A 54 -4.60 5.70 0.40
C ALA A 54 -3.79 6.04 1.66
N ILE A 55 -4.42 6.05 2.84
CA ILE A 55 -3.80 6.45 4.11
C ILE A 55 -2.57 5.61 4.46
N PRO A 56 -2.62 4.26 4.52
CA PRO A 56 -1.44 3.47 4.86
C PRO A 56 -0.30 3.62 3.83
N VAL A 57 -0.63 3.82 2.55
CA VAL A 57 0.38 4.04 1.50
C VAL A 57 1.07 5.40 1.68
N GLN A 58 0.31 6.44 2.04
CA GLN A 58 0.85 7.76 2.37
C GLN A 58 1.75 7.70 3.61
N LEU A 59 1.33 6.99 4.67
CA LEU A 59 2.11 6.81 5.89
C LEU A 59 3.38 5.98 5.64
N LEU A 60 3.32 4.95 4.80
CA LEU A 60 4.49 4.18 4.39
C LEU A 60 5.52 5.09 3.69
N ALA A 61 5.08 5.92 2.73
CA ALA A 61 5.96 6.86 2.05
C ALA A 61 6.57 7.88 3.01
N TYR A 62 5.76 8.45 3.91
CA TYR A 62 6.20 9.38 4.94
C TYR A 62 7.28 8.78 5.85
N HIS A 63 7.00 7.61 6.45
CA HIS A 63 7.96 6.98 7.35
C HIS A 63 9.25 6.57 6.65
N VAL A 64 9.19 6.11 5.40
CA VAL A 64 10.39 5.84 4.61
C VAL A 64 11.19 7.12 4.33
N ALA A 65 10.53 8.21 3.98
CA ALA A 65 11.20 9.49 3.72
C ALA A 65 11.89 10.04 4.99
N VAL A 66 11.21 9.98 6.14
CA VAL A 66 11.77 10.35 7.44
C VAL A 66 12.99 9.47 7.78
N LEU A 67 12.86 8.15 7.65
CA LEU A 67 13.96 7.22 7.93
C LEU A 67 15.17 7.44 7.02
N LYS A 68 14.94 7.86 5.77
CA LYS A 68 16.01 8.16 4.81
C LYS A 68 16.58 9.57 4.95
N GLY A 69 16.02 10.41 5.82
CA GLY A 69 16.44 11.81 5.98
C GLY A 69 16.21 12.67 4.73
N THR A 70 15.22 12.32 3.90
CA THR A 70 14.86 13.14 2.73
C THR A 70 13.87 14.22 3.11
N ASP A 71 13.86 15.34 2.37
CA ASP A 71 12.89 16.40 2.56
C ASP A 71 11.48 15.92 2.18
N VAL A 72 10.61 15.79 3.19
CA VAL A 72 9.23 15.31 3.06
C VAL A 72 8.34 16.39 2.45
N ASP A 73 8.54 17.64 2.84
CA ASP A 73 7.68 18.76 2.46
C ASP A 73 8.08 19.35 1.10
N GLN A 74 9.38 19.29 0.77
CA GLN A 74 9.95 19.79 -0.48
C GLN A 74 10.83 18.72 -1.15
N PRO A 75 10.23 17.62 -1.65
CA PRO A 75 10.96 16.59 -2.37
C PRO A 75 11.67 17.17 -3.60
N ARG A 76 12.90 16.70 -3.86
CA ARG A 76 13.74 17.19 -4.96
C ARG A 76 12.98 17.22 -6.29
N ASN A 77 13.21 18.26 -7.07
CA ASN A 77 12.68 18.44 -8.44
C ASN A 77 11.15 18.53 -8.54
N LEU A 78 10.43 18.71 -7.43
CA LEU A 78 8.98 18.89 -7.43
C LEU A 78 8.61 20.31 -7.01
N ALA A 79 7.56 20.84 -7.65
CA ALA A 79 6.89 22.06 -7.26
C ALA A 79 5.49 21.72 -6.77
N LYS A 80 4.93 22.56 -5.88
CA LYS A 80 3.55 22.36 -5.39
C LYS A 80 2.51 22.42 -6.53
N SER A 81 2.79 23.22 -7.54
CA SER A 81 2.03 23.39 -8.77
C SER A 81 3.00 23.83 -9.86
N VAL A 82 2.89 23.26 -11.07
CA VAL A 82 3.63 23.74 -12.24
C VAL A 82 2.74 24.73 -12.97
N THR A 83 3.16 25.99 -13.02
CA THR A 83 2.35 27.11 -13.54
C THR A 83 2.88 27.66 -14.87
N VAL A 84 3.83 26.97 -15.50
CA VAL A 84 4.44 27.36 -16.79
C VAL A 84 4.30 26.20 -17.79
N GLU A 85 4.05 26.53 -19.06
CA GLU A 85 4.01 25.59 -20.19
C GLU A 85 5.42 25.12 -20.59
#